data_AF-A0A1E8E0K4-F1
#
_entry.id   AF-A0A1E8E0K4-F1
#
_cell.length_a   1.000
_cell.length_b   1.000
_cell.length_c   1.000
_cell.angle_alpha   90.00
_cell.angle_beta   90.00
_cell.angle_gamma   90.00
#
_symmetry.space_group_name_H-M   'P 1'
#
loop_
_entity.id
_entity.type
_entity.pdbx_description
1 polymer ?
#
loop_
_entity_poly.entity_id
_entity_poly.type
_entity_poly.pdbx_seq_one_letter_code
_entity_poly.pdbx_strand_id
1 'polypeptide(L)'
;MMKPPKVFISYAHAGKQLADDVLNFSNYLRSRGIDAEIDQYEEAPPQGWPLWMASQVDQADFVLVLATETYYKRSKDFAENPNNGLGSKWETLHILQKVYENAFNNTKYIPICLGKENKEFILDSLKPYTYYDVSNANSKERLVNRLLGNNTNIRPELGENIQENEEFSPLEPRIRKHLFVTSLIDLELWDKAHWCGVAFSFAQDEDLEDIPIIGLGFRKPKIGKQIFDDLNKSINNDDLKNHIRVSIVKDIDHLNPYKYRMLIGPNEEYLNTMSDRIKAQNPDHDIDNTTSIFMGISRVLELNPQSGENLQKFIKVFDERKFFYLTNMKEKLEKDKDPSFYTTPLAIDSPKDYIDFDNAILKKDINIKTLIDLNKENPKSLDHAVFSTIDTRKLMKDHRIEKSKREKKAVEKRKRRAKEVKKTKKAAKKK
;
A
#
# COMPACT_ATOMS: atom_id res chain seq x y z
N MET A 1 -46.61 -12.65 -7.50
CA MET A 1 -46.85 -11.32 -6.89
C MET A 1 -46.09 -11.29 -5.57
N MET A 2 -45.34 -10.23 -5.25
CA MET A 2 -44.78 -10.09 -3.91
C MET A 2 -45.93 -9.87 -2.92
N LYS A 3 -45.88 -10.55 -1.77
CA LYS A 3 -46.85 -10.35 -0.69
C LYS A 3 -46.67 -8.91 -0.15
N PRO A 4 -47.73 -8.11 -0.01
CA PRO A 4 -47.59 -6.77 0.58
C PRO A 4 -47.06 -6.92 2.01
N PRO A 5 -46.10 -6.08 2.44
CA PRO A 5 -45.53 -6.15 3.77
C PRO A 5 -46.62 -5.82 4.79
N LYS A 6 -46.81 -6.69 5.79
CA LYS A 6 -47.75 -6.48 6.88
C LYS A 6 -47.13 -5.56 7.92
N VAL A 7 -47.85 -4.51 8.27
CA VAL A 7 -47.36 -3.49 9.21
C VAL A 7 -48.39 -3.23 10.28
N PHE A 8 -48.01 -3.31 11.55
CA PHE A 8 -48.88 -2.94 12.67
C PHE A 8 -48.43 -1.61 13.27
N ILE A 9 -49.34 -0.65 13.46
CA ILE A 9 -49.01 0.64 14.09
C ILE A 9 -49.45 0.60 15.56
N SER A 10 -48.46 0.51 16.46
CA SER A 10 -48.66 0.63 17.90
C SER A 10 -48.58 2.09 18.33
N TYR A 11 -49.66 2.59 18.93
CA TYR A 11 -49.75 3.91 19.53
C TYR A 11 -50.49 3.83 20.86
N ALA A 12 -50.54 4.94 21.61
CA ALA A 12 -51.36 5.05 22.81
C ALA A 12 -52.54 5.96 22.52
N HIS A 13 -53.76 5.53 22.82
CA HIS A 13 -54.93 6.42 22.80
C HIS A 13 -54.70 7.58 23.78
N ALA A 14 -54.56 8.79 23.23
CA ALA A 14 -54.31 10.03 23.98
C ALA A 14 -55.24 11.19 23.55
N GLY A 15 -55.88 11.11 22.38
CA GLY A 15 -56.85 12.10 21.91
C GLY A 15 -57.37 11.79 20.51
N LYS A 16 -58.51 12.39 20.14
CA LYS A 16 -59.16 12.14 18.84
C LYS A 16 -58.27 12.53 17.65
N GLN A 17 -57.64 13.70 17.71
CA GLN A 17 -56.74 14.17 16.64
C GLN A 17 -55.59 13.19 16.36
N LEU A 18 -55.00 12.58 17.40
CA LEU A 18 -53.97 11.56 17.26
C LEU A 18 -54.53 10.29 16.58
N ALA A 19 -55.75 9.89 16.92
CA ALA A 19 -56.41 8.75 16.28
C ALA A 19 -56.70 9.02 14.79
N ASP A 20 -57.20 10.23 14.46
CA ASP A 20 -57.43 10.69 13.09
C ASP A 20 -56.10 10.73 12.29
N ASP A 21 -55.01 11.24 12.88
CA ASP A 21 -53.67 11.28 12.27
C ASP A 21 -53.09 9.87 12.02
N VAL A 22 -53.26 8.94 12.96
CA VAL A 22 -52.85 7.53 12.81
C VAL A 22 -53.68 6.83 11.75
N LEU A 23 -54.99 7.04 11.70
CA LEU A 23 -55.88 6.51 10.67
C LEU A 23 -55.50 7.03 9.27
N ASN A 24 -55.27 8.34 9.15
CA ASN A 24 -54.81 8.96 7.91
C ASN A 24 -53.45 8.42 7.46
N PHE A 25 -52.51 8.22 8.40
CA PHE A 25 -51.21 7.63 8.11
C PHE A 25 -51.29 6.16 7.72
N SER A 26 -52.14 5.36 8.38
CA SER A 26 -52.41 3.97 8.01
C SER A 26 -53.03 3.86 6.61
N ASN A 27 -54.06 4.66 6.32
CA ASN A 27 -54.67 4.74 4.99
C ASN A 27 -53.66 5.16 3.91
N TYR A 28 -52.73 6.06 4.24
CA TYR A 28 -51.62 6.43 3.36
C TYR A 28 -50.65 5.24 3.11
N LEU A 29 -50.29 4.45 4.12
CA LEU A 29 -49.48 3.24 3.90
C LEU A 29 -50.23 2.23 3.01
N ARG A 30 -51.53 2.01 3.25
CA ARG A 30 -52.38 1.12 2.44
C ARG A 30 -52.46 1.57 0.97
N SER A 31 -52.58 2.87 0.69
CA SER A 31 -52.56 3.40 -0.68
C SER A 31 -51.20 3.25 -1.39
N ARG A 32 -50.12 2.97 -0.64
CA ARG A 32 -48.77 2.69 -1.18
C ARG A 32 -48.47 1.19 -1.27
N GLY A 33 -49.46 0.31 -1.08
CA GLY A 33 -49.31 -1.15 -1.21
C GLY A 33 -48.72 -1.85 0.02
N ILE A 34 -48.74 -1.19 1.18
CA ILE A 34 -48.33 -1.76 2.47
C ILE A 34 -49.60 -2.20 3.21
N ASP A 35 -49.67 -3.44 3.69
CA ASP A 35 -50.83 -3.93 4.45
C ASP A 35 -50.73 -3.46 5.90
N ALA A 36 -51.02 -2.17 6.11
CA ALA A 36 -51.01 -1.53 7.41
C ALA A 36 -52.31 -1.81 8.18
N GLU A 37 -52.17 -2.23 9.43
CA GLU A 37 -53.25 -2.55 10.36
C GLU A 37 -53.17 -1.66 11.61
N ILE A 38 -54.34 -1.22 12.09
CA ILE A 38 -54.54 -0.49 13.34
C ILE A 38 -55.80 -0.99 14.04
N ASP A 39 -55.86 -0.79 15.36
CA ASP A 39 -57.05 -1.07 16.18
C ASP A 39 -58.35 -0.48 15.61
N GLN A 40 -58.33 0.73 15.05
CA GLN A 40 -59.50 1.41 14.48
C GLN A 40 -60.15 0.72 13.26
N TYR A 41 -59.52 -0.32 12.68
CA TYR A 41 -60.15 -1.11 11.60
C TYR A 41 -60.97 -2.31 12.11
N GLU A 42 -60.84 -2.66 13.39
CA GLU A 42 -61.52 -3.76 14.05
C GLU A 42 -62.51 -3.20 15.08
N GLU A 43 -63.80 -3.56 15.01
CA GLU A 43 -64.78 -3.04 15.98
C GLU A 43 -64.84 -3.89 17.27
N ALA A 44 -64.74 -5.21 17.13
CA ALA A 44 -64.90 -6.15 18.24
C ALA A 44 -64.26 -7.52 17.93
N PRO A 45 -62.95 -7.70 18.19
CA PRO A 45 -62.29 -8.96 17.86
C PRO A 45 -62.81 -10.11 18.74
N PRO A 46 -63.27 -11.25 18.17
CA PRO A 46 -63.90 -12.33 18.96
C PRO A 46 -62.93 -13.03 19.93
N GLN A 47 -61.62 -12.96 19.67
CA GLN A 47 -60.56 -13.41 20.57
C GLN A 47 -60.21 -12.40 21.69
N GLY A 48 -60.81 -11.21 21.67
CA GLY A 48 -60.49 -10.11 22.56
C GLY A 48 -59.22 -9.34 22.18
N TRP A 49 -59.19 -8.05 22.53
CA TRP A 49 -58.13 -7.10 22.18
C TRP A 49 -56.69 -7.58 22.50
N PRO A 50 -56.38 -8.18 23.67
CA PRO A 50 -55.01 -8.62 23.96
C PRO A 50 -54.50 -9.73 23.02
N LEU A 51 -55.34 -10.71 22.67
CA LEU A 51 -54.97 -11.79 21.75
C LEU A 51 -54.94 -11.31 20.30
N TRP A 52 -55.86 -10.42 19.92
CA TRP A 52 -55.83 -9.76 18.61
C TRP A 52 -54.53 -8.95 18.44
N MET A 53 -54.16 -8.10 19.41
CA MET A 53 -52.92 -7.33 19.33
C MET A 53 -51.66 -8.18 19.38
N ALA A 54 -51.60 -9.24 20.20
CA ALA A 54 -50.49 -10.19 20.17
C ALA A 54 -50.37 -10.85 18.79
N SER A 55 -51.50 -11.27 18.19
CA SER A 55 -51.56 -11.79 16.82
C SER A 55 -51.08 -10.78 15.78
N GLN A 56 -51.53 -9.53 15.81
CA GLN A 56 -51.07 -8.52 14.84
C GLN A 56 -49.59 -8.20 14.99
N VAL A 57 -49.09 -8.12 16.23
CA VAL A 57 -47.65 -7.95 16.51
C VAL A 57 -46.84 -9.14 15.99
N ASP A 58 -47.34 -10.37 16.09
CA ASP A 58 -46.61 -11.55 15.61
C ASP A 58 -46.71 -11.75 14.09
N GLN A 59 -47.88 -11.51 13.49
CA GLN A 59 -48.13 -11.62 12.05
C GLN A 59 -47.52 -10.48 11.21
N ALA A 60 -47.28 -9.31 11.79
CA ALA A 60 -46.67 -8.19 11.07
C ALA A 60 -45.21 -8.48 10.71
N ASP A 61 -44.77 -8.03 9.55
CA ASP A 61 -43.35 -8.01 9.16
C ASP A 61 -42.63 -6.85 9.89
N PHE A 62 -43.30 -5.72 10.08
CA PHE A 62 -42.81 -4.57 10.84
C PHE A 62 -43.86 -4.02 11.83
N VAL A 63 -43.40 -3.57 12.99
CA VAL A 63 -44.24 -2.90 13.99
C VAL A 63 -43.77 -1.46 14.14
N LEU A 64 -44.59 -0.49 13.71
CA LEU A 64 -44.30 0.92 13.89
C LEU A 64 -44.72 1.33 15.31
N VAL A 65 -43.79 1.90 16.09
CA VAL A 65 -44.06 2.33 17.47
C VAL A 65 -44.09 3.86 17.51
N LEU A 66 -45.28 4.42 17.75
CA LEU A 66 -45.49 5.87 17.75
C LEU A 66 -45.07 6.50 19.08
N ALA A 67 -43.98 7.26 19.02
CA ALA A 67 -43.46 8.04 20.13
C ALA A 67 -44.47 9.12 20.54
N THR A 68 -45.08 8.94 21.71
CA THR A 68 -45.97 9.89 22.37
C THR A 68 -45.67 9.91 23.85
N GLU A 69 -45.89 11.05 24.51
CA GLU A 69 -45.63 11.21 25.94
C GLU A 69 -46.37 10.15 26.79
N THR A 70 -47.63 9.85 26.44
CA THR A 70 -48.45 8.81 27.10
C THR A 70 -47.85 7.41 26.97
N TYR A 71 -47.32 7.06 25.80
CA TYR A 71 -46.66 5.75 25.58
C TYR A 71 -45.34 5.66 26.34
N TYR A 72 -44.55 6.75 26.34
CA TYR A 72 -43.27 6.82 27.05
C TYR A 72 -43.44 6.75 28.58
N LYS A 73 -44.42 7.48 29.15
CA LYS A 73 -44.75 7.39 30.58
C LYS A 73 -45.15 5.96 30.98
N ARG A 74 -46.02 5.31 30.21
CA ARG A 74 -46.40 3.88 30.42
C ARG A 74 -45.18 2.94 30.38
N SER A 75 -44.16 3.23 29.56
CA SER A 75 -42.91 2.45 29.54
C SER A 75 -42.08 2.61 30.80
N LYS A 76 -42.07 3.81 31.41
CA LYS A 76 -41.38 4.05 32.68
C LYS A 76 -42.11 3.38 33.84
N ASP A 77 -43.44 3.53 33.90
CA ASP A 77 -44.29 2.84 34.88
C ASP A 77 -44.05 1.31 34.89
N PHE A 78 -43.93 0.70 33.69
CA PHE A 78 -43.66 -0.73 33.55
C PHE A 78 -42.26 -1.14 34.04
N ALA A 79 -41.24 -0.34 33.73
CA ALA A 79 -39.87 -0.60 34.17
C ALA A 79 -39.72 -0.51 35.70
N GLU A 80 -40.53 0.32 36.36
CA GLU A 80 -40.52 0.51 37.81
C GLU A 80 -41.40 -0.51 38.56
N ASN A 81 -42.56 -0.89 38.02
CA ASN A 81 -43.49 -1.82 38.67
C ASN A 81 -44.17 -2.80 37.69
N PRO A 82 -43.50 -3.91 37.28
CA PRO A 82 -44.02 -4.85 36.28
C PRO A 82 -45.37 -5.51 36.60
N ASN A 83 -45.74 -5.60 37.88
CA ASN A 83 -46.91 -6.37 38.34
C ASN A 83 -48.19 -5.54 38.61
N ASN A 84 -48.18 -4.21 38.46
CA ASN A 84 -49.23 -3.35 39.04
C ASN A 84 -50.03 -2.52 37.99
N GLY A 85 -50.53 -3.20 36.95
CA GLY A 85 -51.15 -2.58 35.76
C GLY A 85 -52.56 -3.07 35.41
N LEU A 86 -53.49 -3.12 36.37
CA LEU A 86 -54.89 -3.51 36.14
C LEU A 86 -55.63 -2.53 35.20
N GLY A 87 -56.48 -3.09 34.31
CA GLY A 87 -57.61 -2.37 33.71
C GLY A 87 -57.57 -2.11 32.19
N SER A 88 -56.52 -1.47 31.67
CA SER A 88 -56.53 -0.95 30.27
C SER A 88 -55.13 -0.87 29.64
N LYS A 89 -54.20 -1.73 30.06
CA LYS A 89 -52.74 -1.53 29.85
C LYS A 89 -51.95 -2.73 29.32
N TRP A 90 -52.57 -3.90 29.13
CA TRP A 90 -51.89 -5.14 28.70
C TRP A 90 -51.28 -5.07 27.30
N GLU A 91 -51.94 -4.34 26.41
CA GLU A 91 -51.58 -4.13 25.00
C GLU A 91 -50.22 -3.44 24.84
N THR A 92 -50.05 -2.30 25.51
CA THR A 92 -48.78 -1.58 25.56
C THR A 92 -47.70 -2.43 26.27
N LEU A 93 -48.07 -3.16 27.34
CA LEU A 93 -47.16 -4.00 28.12
C LEU A 93 -46.48 -5.08 27.27
N HIS A 94 -47.25 -5.79 26.45
CA HIS A 94 -46.76 -6.90 25.63
C HIS A 94 -45.78 -6.43 24.55
N ILE A 95 -46.06 -5.28 23.94
CA ILE A 95 -45.18 -4.67 22.94
C ILE A 95 -43.91 -4.14 23.59
N LEU A 96 -44.02 -3.49 24.76
CA LEU A 96 -42.86 -3.08 25.55
C LEU A 96 -41.96 -4.26 25.92
N GLN A 97 -42.54 -5.35 26.45
CA GLN A 97 -41.78 -6.57 26.78
C GLN A 97 -41.04 -7.11 25.55
N LYS A 98 -41.73 -7.33 24.43
CA LYS A 98 -41.09 -7.81 23.19
C LYS A 98 -40.03 -6.84 22.63
N VAL A 99 -40.20 -5.53 22.78
CA VAL A 99 -39.20 -4.52 22.39
C VAL A 99 -37.97 -4.57 23.30
N TYR A 100 -38.14 -4.75 24.62
CA TYR A 100 -37.02 -4.92 25.56
C TYR A 100 -36.26 -6.24 25.33
N GLU A 101 -36.96 -7.35 25.11
CA GLU A 101 -36.36 -8.66 24.82
C GLU A 101 -35.53 -8.64 23.52
N ASN A 102 -35.94 -7.84 22.53
CA ASN A 102 -35.25 -7.73 21.24
C ASN A 102 -34.28 -6.52 21.14
N ALA A 103 -33.98 -5.84 22.25
CA ALA A 103 -33.22 -4.57 22.25
C ALA A 103 -31.80 -4.63 21.65
N PHE A 104 -31.22 -5.82 21.49
CA PHE A 104 -29.90 -6.02 20.87
C PHE A 104 -29.93 -6.55 19.43
N ASN A 105 -31.09 -7.00 18.93
CA ASN A 105 -31.25 -7.55 17.57
C ASN A 105 -32.62 -7.21 16.97
N ASN A 106 -32.99 -5.93 17.03
CA ASN A 106 -34.27 -5.47 16.56
C ASN A 106 -34.31 -5.35 15.01
N THR A 107 -34.96 -6.31 14.36
CA THR A 107 -35.28 -6.29 12.92
C THR A 107 -36.69 -5.80 12.61
N LYS A 108 -37.58 -5.75 13.61
CA LYS A 108 -39.04 -5.68 13.45
C LYS A 108 -39.68 -4.36 13.92
N TYR A 109 -39.20 -3.79 15.02
CA TYR A 109 -39.77 -2.60 15.65
C TYR A 109 -39.12 -1.32 15.11
N ILE A 110 -39.92 -0.41 14.57
CA ILE A 110 -39.44 0.85 13.96
C ILE A 110 -40.05 2.04 14.72
N PRO A 111 -39.23 2.90 15.38
CA PRO A 111 -39.74 4.10 16.03
C PRO A 111 -40.20 5.13 15.00
N ILE A 112 -41.42 5.65 15.17
CA ILE A 112 -41.97 6.76 14.39
C ILE A 112 -42.42 7.90 15.31
N CYS A 113 -42.41 9.14 14.84
CA CYS A 113 -42.90 10.30 15.60
C CYS A 113 -43.72 11.25 14.72
N LEU A 114 -44.70 11.92 15.32
CA LEU A 114 -45.41 13.04 14.70
C LEU A 114 -44.74 14.33 15.18
N GLY A 115 -44.01 15.02 14.31
CA GLY A 115 -43.24 16.20 14.69
C GLY A 115 -41.90 15.86 15.35
N LYS A 116 -41.03 16.87 15.48
CA LYS A 116 -39.65 16.69 15.99
C LYS A 116 -39.58 16.71 17.51
N GLU A 117 -40.49 17.44 18.13
CA GLU A 117 -40.71 17.55 19.57
C GLU A 117 -40.99 16.19 20.22
N ASN A 118 -41.71 15.30 19.53
CA ASN A 118 -42.03 13.97 20.04
C ASN A 118 -40.86 12.96 19.95
N LYS A 119 -39.69 13.36 19.45
CA LYS A 119 -38.47 12.53 19.43
C LYS A 119 -38.01 12.10 20.82
N GLU A 120 -38.21 12.95 21.83
CA GLU A 120 -37.73 12.66 23.19
C GLU A 120 -38.51 11.50 23.84
N PHE A 121 -39.74 11.25 23.38
CA PHE A 121 -40.62 10.16 23.82
C PHE A 121 -40.38 8.82 23.09
N ILE A 122 -39.34 8.70 22.26
CA ILE A 122 -38.91 7.41 21.73
C ILE A 122 -38.46 6.53 22.90
N LEU A 123 -38.92 5.28 22.94
CA LEU A 123 -38.53 4.28 23.96
C LEU A 123 -37.00 4.14 24.03
N ASP A 124 -36.44 4.02 25.23
CA ASP A 124 -34.98 3.94 25.42
C ASP A 124 -34.34 2.80 24.61
N SER A 125 -34.98 1.63 24.55
CA SER A 125 -34.57 0.47 23.75
C SER A 125 -34.60 0.70 22.22
N LEU A 126 -35.34 1.72 21.76
CA LEU A 126 -35.45 2.07 20.34
C LEU A 126 -34.60 3.31 19.96
N LYS A 127 -34.09 4.08 20.92
CA LYS A 127 -33.21 5.25 20.66
C LYS A 127 -31.95 4.95 19.82
N PRO A 128 -31.32 3.76 19.87
CA PRO A 128 -30.19 3.43 19.00
C PRO A 128 -30.54 3.20 17.52
N TYR A 129 -31.83 3.05 17.19
CA TYR A 129 -32.29 2.68 15.84
C TYR A 129 -32.81 3.88 15.04
N THR A 130 -32.75 3.78 13.71
CA THR A 130 -33.26 4.82 12.80
C THR A 130 -34.76 5.05 13.00
N TYR A 131 -35.12 6.25 13.43
CA TYR A 131 -36.50 6.73 13.58
C TYR A 131 -36.97 7.55 12.37
N TYR A 132 -38.29 7.64 12.18
CA TYR A 132 -38.91 8.40 11.09
C TYR A 132 -39.96 9.38 11.61
N ASP A 133 -39.78 10.66 11.29
CA ASP A 133 -40.81 11.69 11.47
C ASP A 133 -41.85 11.53 10.36
N VAL A 134 -43.09 11.20 10.72
CA VAL A 134 -44.20 11.03 9.77
C VAL A 134 -45.01 12.32 9.54
N SER A 135 -44.65 13.43 10.19
CA SER A 135 -45.13 14.76 9.79
C SER A 135 -44.39 15.26 8.53
N ASN A 136 -43.11 14.91 8.38
CA ASN A 136 -42.26 15.34 7.28
C ASN A 136 -42.41 14.43 6.03
N ALA A 137 -42.75 15.00 4.88
CA ALA A 137 -42.98 14.26 3.63
C ALA A 137 -41.80 13.38 3.16
N ASN A 138 -40.57 13.90 3.20
CA ASN A 138 -39.37 13.17 2.78
C ASN A 138 -39.07 12.00 3.75
N SER A 139 -39.19 12.24 5.07
CA SER A 139 -39.02 11.17 6.06
C SER A 139 -40.11 10.10 5.97
N LYS A 140 -41.37 10.49 5.70
CA LYS A 140 -42.49 9.58 5.41
C LYS A 140 -42.23 8.71 4.17
N GLU A 141 -41.73 9.30 3.08
CA GLU A 141 -41.38 8.56 1.86
C GLU A 141 -40.20 7.59 2.09
N ARG A 142 -39.18 8.00 2.86
CA ARG A 142 -38.08 7.11 3.27
C ARG A 142 -38.54 5.94 4.13
N LEU A 143 -39.58 6.11 4.95
CA LEU A 143 -40.20 5.02 5.70
C LEU A 143 -40.96 4.06 4.77
N VAL A 144 -41.78 4.57 3.85
CA VAL A 144 -42.47 3.74 2.83
C VAL A 144 -41.47 2.93 2.01
N ASN A 145 -40.37 3.55 1.56
CA ASN A 145 -39.32 2.87 0.81
C ASN A 145 -38.61 1.78 1.63
N ARG A 146 -38.42 1.97 2.95
CA ARG A 146 -37.91 0.91 3.83
C ARG A 146 -38.90 -0.25 3.99
N LEU A 147 -40.19 0.04 4.19
CA LEU A 147 -41.23 -0.97 4.42
C LEU A 147 -41.49 -1.83 3.18
N LEU A 148 -41.46 -1.23 1.99
CA LEU A 148 -41.60 -1.93 0.70
C LEU A 148 -40.33 -2.68 0.26
N GLY A 149 -39.21 -2.58 0.98
CA GLY A 149 -37.91 -3.09 0.54
C GLY A 149 -37.23 -2.27 -0.56
N ASN A 150 -37.89 -1.23 -1.08
CA ASN A 150 -37.40 -0.25 -2.06
C ASN A 150 -36.35 0.72 -1.48
N ASN A 151 -35.46 0.23 -0.63
CA ASN A 151 -34.39 1.03 -0.04
C ASN A 151 -33.47 1.51 -1.17
N THR A 152 -33.29 2.81 -1.38
CA THR A 152 -32.43 3.35 -2.45
C THR A 152 -30.95 3.01 -2.29
N ASN A 153 -30.58 2.35 -1.18
CA ASN A 153 -29.35 1.57 -1.02
C ASN A 153 -29.57 0.07 -1.32
N ILE A 154 -30.24 -0.27 -2.42
CA ILE A 154 -29.99 -1.56 -3.09
C ILE A 154 -28.51 -1.54 -3.43
N ARG A 155 -27.73 -2.49 -2.89
CA ARG A 155 -26.38 -2.72 -3.42
C ARG A 155 -26.56 -3.03 -4.91
N PRO A 156 -25.93 -2.29 -5.83
CA PRO A 156 -26.11 -2.54 -7.25
C PRO A 156 -25.84 -4.02 -7.55
N GLU A 157 -26.61 -4.57 -8.49
CA GLU A 157 -26.48 -5.99 -8.85
C GLU A 157 -25.02 -6.29 -9.21
N LEU A 158 -24.55 -7.46 -8.77
CA LEU A 158 -23.16 -7.86 -8.99
C LEU A 158 -23.01 -8.18 -10.48
N GLY A 159 -22.50 -7.23 -11.26
CA GLY A 159 -22.50 -7.31 -12.73
C GLY A 159 -21.87 -8.60 -13.27
N GLU A 160 -22.52 -9.17 -14.29
CA GLU A 160 -21.91 -10.23 -15.09
C GLU A 160 -20.75 -9.64 -15.90
N ASN A 161 -19.62 -10.35 -15.94
CA ASN A 161 -18.37 -9.84 -16.49
C ASN A 161 -18.39 -9.91 -18.03
N ILE A 162 -18.94 -8.87 -18.67
CA ILE A 162 -18.98 -8.72 -20.14
C ILE A 162 -18.42 -7.34 -20.50
N GLN A 163 -17.14 -7.33 -20.86
CA GLN A 163 -16.33 -6.16 -21.24
C GLN A 163 -17.10 -5.06 -22.02
N GLU A 164 -17.52 -4.02 -21.28
CA GLU A 164 -17.95 -2.67 -21.71
C GLU A 164 -19.24 -2.58 -22.58
N ASN A 165 -20.17 -1.64 -22.42
CA ASN A 165 -20.14 -0.28 -21.83
C ASN A 165 -21.50 0.00 -21.12
N GLU A 166 -21.65 0.94 -20.18
CA GLU A 166 -20.65 1.79 -19.51
C GLU A 166 -20.38 1.19 -18.11
N GLU A 167 -19.34 0.37 -17.99
CA GLU A 167 -19.04 -0.39 -16.78
C GLU A 167 -17.91 0.26 -15.97
N PHE A 168 -17.87 0.01 -14.65
CA PHE A 168 -16.61 0.15 -13.91
C PHE A 168 -15.63 -0.86 -14.49
N SER A 169 -14.66 -0.39 -15.29
CA SER A 169 -13.58 -1.22 -15.83
C SER A 169 -13.02 -2.06 -14.69
N PRO A 170 -13.04 -3.41 -14.78
CA PRO A 170 -12.32 -4.23 -13.82
C PRO A 170 -10.89 -3.73 -13.81
N LEU A 171 -10.34 -3.37 -12.64
CA LEU A 171 -8.96 -2.88 -12.51
C LEU A 171 -8.07 -3.74 -13.40
N GLU A 172 -7.52 -3.14 -14.48
CA GLU A 172 -6.93 -3.89 -15.61
C GLU A 172 -6.18 -5.11 -15.07
N PRO A 173 -6.59 -6.34 -15.45
CA PRO A 173 -6.19 -7.55 -14.75
C PRO A 173 -4.68 -7.59 -14.70
N ARG A 174 -4.11 -7.30 -13.51
CA ARG A 174 -2.74 -6.78 -13.36
C ARG A 174 -1.78 -7.51 -14.29
N ILE A 175 -1.46 -6.88 -15.41
CA ILE A 175 -0.66 -7.53 -16.44
C ILE A 175 0.64 -7.95 -15.76
N ARG A 176 0.91 -9.26 -15.76
CA ARG A 176 1.97 -9.83 -14.94
C ARG A 176 3.29 -9.31 -15.47
N LYS A 177 3.82 -8.26 -14.85
CA LYS A 177 5.03 -7.63 -15.36
C LYS A 177 6.22 -8.56 -15.16
N HIS A 178 6.89 -8.90 -16.25
CA HIS A 178 8.09 -9.73 -16.24
C HIS A 178 9.27 -8.82 -15.87
N LEU A 179 9.87 -9.07 -14.71
CA LEU A 179 11.04 -8.32 -14.24
C LEU A 179 12.32 -9.00 -14.72
N PHE A 180 13.04 -8.36 -15.61
CA PHE A 180 14.37 -8.75 -16.06
C PHE A 180 15.41 -7.89 -15.37
N VAL A 181 16.36 -8.51 -14.66
CA VAL A 181 17.43 -7.81 -13.93
C VAL A 181 18.73 -7.99 -14.69
N THR A 182 19.47 -6.89 -14.93
CA THR A 182 20.74 -6.92 -15.66
C THR A 182 21.84 -7.67 -14.89
N SER A 183 22.64 -8.46 -15.59
CA SER A 183 23.85 -9.10 -15.03
C SER A 183 25.13 -8.26 -15.13
N LEU A 184 25.09 -7.08 -15.78
CA LEU A 184 26.26 -6.22 -16.00
C LEU A 184 26.96 -5.79 -14.70
N ILE A 185 26.21 -5.60 -13.61
CA ILE A 185 26.75 -5.35 -12.27
C ILE A 185 26.47 -6.55 -11.36
N ASP A 186 27.47 -7.43 -11.18
CA ASP A 186 27.41 -8.47 -10.14
C ASP A 186 27.45 -7.81 -8.75
N LEU A 187 26.30 -7.82 -8.07
CA LEU A 187 26.15 -7.26 -6.73
C LEU A 187 27.15 -7.87 -5.73
N GLU A 188 27.32 -9.19 -5.73
CA GLU A 188 28.15 -9.86 -4.73
C GLU A 188 29.64 -9.62 -5.00
N LEU A 189 30.06 -9.60 -6.27
CA LEU A 189 31.44 -9.34 -6.67
C LEU A 189 31.85 -7.89 -6.37
N TRP A 190 31.01 -6.91 -6.69
CA TRP A 190 31.24 -5.49 -6.36
C TRP A 190 31.27 -5.24 -4.84
N ASP A 191 30.38 -5.87 -4.06
CA ASP A 191 30.40 -5.76 -2.58
C ASP A 191 31.65 -6.42 -1.98
N LYS A 192 32.14 -7.53 -2.57
CA LYS A 192 33.38 -8.21 -2.17
C LYS A 192 34.63 -7.39 -2.51
N ALA A 193 34.68 -6.76 -3.68
CA ALA A 193 35.79 -5.94 -4.16
C ALA A 193 35.91 -4.63 -3.39
N HIS A 194 34.78 -4.07 -2.96
CA HIS A 194 34.66 -2.81 -2.22
C HIS A 194 35.30 -1.64 -2.99
N TRP A 195 34.55 -1.12 -3.98
CA TRP A 195 34.87 0.13 -4.67
C TRP A 195 35.00 1.27 -3.64
N CYS A 196 36.07 2.06 -3.72
CA CYS A 196 36.38 3.10 -2.74
C CYS A 196 37.15 4.31 -3.29
N GLY A 197 37.51 4.32 -4.57
CA GLY A 197 38.23 5.44 -5.18
C GLY A 197 38.08 5.49 -6.70
N VAL A 198 38.43 6.63 -7.25
CA VAL A 198 38.52 6.89 -8.70
C VAL A 198 39.77 7.72 -8.92
N ALA A 199 40.62 7.29 -9.85
CA ALA A 199 41.80 8.01 -10.29
C ALA A 199 41.59 8.47 -11.74
N PHE A 200 42.05 9.67 -12.05
CA PHE A 200 42.17 10.15 -13.43
C PHE A 200 43.64 10.12 -13.82
N SER A 201 43.96 9.44 -14.91
CA SER A 201 45.30 9.41 -15.47
C SER A 201 45.27 9.94 -16.91
N PHE A 202 46.40 10.50 -17.32
CA PHE A 202 46.60 11.11 -18.62
C PHE A 202 47.87 10.47 -19.16
N ALA A 203 47.73 9.47 -20.02
CA ALA A 203 48.88 8.77 -20.57
C ALA A 203 49.72 9.76 -21.39
N GLN A 204 51.00 9.90 -21.03
CA GLN A 204 52.02 10.56 -21.83
C GLN A 204 52.97 9.47 -22.29
N ASP A 205 52.62 8.80 -23.38
CA ASP A 205 53.35 7.66 -23.93
C ASP A 205 53.42 7.84 -25.45
N GLU A 206 54.58 7.62 -26.06
CA GLU A 206 54.78 7.99 -27.48
C GLU A 206 53.91 7.15 -28.45
N ASP A 207 53.46 5.97 -28.02
CA ASP A 207 52.60 5.06 -28.78
C ASP A 207 51.09 5.17 -28.42
N LEU A 208 50.73 5.88 -27.36
CA LEU A 208 49.34 6.06 -26.92
C LEU A 208 48.95 7.53 -27.12
N GLU A 209 48.08 7.80 -28.10
CA GLU A 209 47.37 9.08 -28.21
C GLU A 209 46.85 9.50 -26.83
N ASP A 210 46.83 10.82 -26.50
CA ASP A 210 46.50 11.36 -25.16
C ASP A 210 45.05 11.09 -24.70
N ILE A 211 44.65 9.82 -24.61
CA ILE A 211 43.34 9.34 -24.24
C ILE A 211 43.29 9.33 -22.71
N PRO A 212 42.37 10.08 -22.08
CA PRO A 212 42.27 10.13 -20.63
C PRO A 212 41.74 8.80 -20.09
N ILE A 213 42.14 8.46 -18.86
CA ILE A 213 41.85 7.15 -18.25
C ILE A 213 41.18 7.35 -16.90
N ILE A 214 40.07 6.64 -16.68
CA ILE A 214 39.38 6.50 -15.40
C ILE A 214 39.74 5.14 -14.80
N GLY A 215 40.52 5.15 -13.71
CA GLY A 215 40.86 3.96 -12.94
C GLY A 215 40.02 3.80 -11.68
N LEU A 216 39.31 2.69 -11.51
CA LEU A 216 38.51 2.41 -10.32
C LEU A 216 39.37 1.75 -9.22
N GLY A 217 39.41 2.38 -8.05
CA GLY A 217 40.11 1.87 -6.87
C GLY A 217 39.23 0.95 -6.03
N PHE A 218 39.66 -0.29 -5.83
CA PHE A 218 38.99 -1.30 -5.01
C PHE A 218 39.88 -1.70 -3.83
N ARG A 219 39.30 -1.93 -2.63
CA ARG A 219 40.07 -2.44 -1.47
C ARG A 219 40.60 -3.86 -1.65
N LYS A 220 40.07 -4.62 -2.61
CA LYS A 220 40.62 -5.92 -3.03
C LYS A 220 40.88 -5.88 -4.54
N PRO A 221 42.04 -5.38 -4.98
CA PRO A 221 42.33 -5.16 -6.40
C PRO A 221 42.15 -6.41 -7.26
N LYS A 222 42.50 -7.61 -6.77
CA LYS A 222 42.30 -8.88 -7.51
C LYS A 222 40.82 -9.17 -7.85
N ILE A 223 39.89 -8.78 -6.97
CA ILE A 223 38.45 -8.90 -7.24
C ILE A 223 37.99 -7.74 -8.12
N GLY A 224 38.59 -6.56 -7.97
CA GLY A 224 38.42 -5.42 -8.88
C GLY A 224 38.79 -5.78 -10.33
N LYS A 225 39.93 -6.46 -10.53
CA LYS A 225 40.33 -7.01 -11.83
C LYS A 225 39.30 -7.99 -12.38
N GLN A 226 38.83 -8.94 -11.56
CA GLN A 226 37.80 -9.88 -11.99
C GLN A 226 36.52 -9.18 -12.50
N ILE A 227 36.08 -8.09 -11.85
CA ILE A 227 34.93 -7.29 -12.32
C ILE A 227 35.16 -6.80 -13.76
N PHE A 228 36.34 -6.26 -14.05
CA PHE A 228 36.68 -5.78 -15.40
C PHE A 228 36.88 -6.92 -16.39
N ASP A 229 37.52 -8.02 -16.00
CA ASP A 229 37.67 -9.19 -16.85
C ASP A 229 36.30 -9.78 -17.26
N ASP A 230 35.33 -9.81 -16.33
CA ASP A 230 33.97 -10.31 -16.58
C ASP A 230 33.10 -9.31 -17.34
N LEU A 231 33.25 -8.00 -17.10
CA LEU A 231 32.66 -6.95 -17.94
C LEU A 231 33.15 -7.06 -19.39
N ASN A 232 34.47 -7.14 -19.59
CA ASN A 232 35.10 -7.23 -20.91
C ASN A 232 34.62 -8.44 -21.72
N LYS A 233 34.51 -9.62 -21.11
CA LYS A 233 33.90 -10.81 -21.75
C LYS A 233 32.47 -10.57 -22.22
N SER A 234 31.72 -9.69 -21.55
CA SER A 234 30.32 -9.40 -21.88
C SER A 234 30.13 -8.36 -23.00
N ILE A 235 31.14 -7.53 -23.26
CA ILE A 235 31.09 -6.45 -24.28
C ILE A 235 32.15 -6.56 -25.39
N ASN A 236 33.11 -7.51 -25.29
CA ASN A 236 34.21 -7.73 -26.22
C ASN A 236 35.23 -6.57 -26.27
N ASN A 237 35.76 -6.19 -25.09
CA ASN A 237 36.82 -5.19 -24.85
C ASN A 237 36.55 -3.74 -25.30
N ASP A 238 35.46 -3.46 -25.99
CA ASP A 238 35.10 -2.13 -26.46
C ASP A 238 33.61 -1.87 -26.27
N ASP A 239 33.28 -0.69 -25.72
CA ASP A 239 31.91 -0.27 -25.47
C ASP A 239 31.40 0.73 -26.53
N LEU A 240 31.75 0.54 -27.81
CA LEU A 240 31.15 1.31 -28.93
C LEU A 240 29.63 1.25 -28.95
N LYS A 241 29.04 0.16 -28.44
CA LYS A 241 27.58 -0.03 -28.28
C LYS A 241 27.02 0.67 -27.04
N ASN A 242 27.86 1.37 -26.28
CA ASN A 242 27.51 2.22 -25.14
C ASN A 242 26.71 1.50 -24.04
N HIS A 243 27.00 0.22 -23.81
CA HIS A 243 26.34 -0.62 -22.82
C HIS A 243 26.63 -0.22 -21.38
N ILE A 244 27.83 0.32 -21.09
CA ILE A 244 28.23 0.73 -19.74
C ILE A 244 27.98 2.21 -19.56
N ARG A 245 27.02 2.57 -18.73
CA ARG A 245 26.78 3.95 -18.32
C ARG A 245 27.81 4.38 -17.30
N VAL A 246 28.50 5.50 -17.58
CA VAL A 246 29.41 6.18 -16.66
C VAL A 246 28.92 7.60 -16.47
N SER A 247 28.77 8.05 -15.22
CA SER A 247 28.19 9.37 -14.95
C SER A 247 28.81 10.04 -13.73
N ILE A 248 28.98 11.36 -13.79
CA ILE A 248 29.59 12.18 -12.74
C ILE A 248 28.64 13.33 -12.43
N VAL A 249 28.14 13.36 -11.19
CA VAL A 249 27.25 14.41 -10.68
C VAL A 249 28.05 15.28 -9.70
N LYS A 250 28.28 16.52 -10.11
CA LYS A 250 29.00 17.58 -9.37
C LYS A 250 28.04 18.40 -8.51
N ASP A 251 28.60 19.29 -7.69
CA ASP A 251 27.85 20.31 -6.93
C ASP A 251 26.80 19.69 -5.98
N ILE A 252 27.12 18.51 -5.44
CA ILE A 252 26.22 17.75 -4.56
C ILE A 252 26.21 18.24 -3.11
N ASP A 253 27.11 19.15 -2.76
CA ASP A 253 27.30 19.70 -1.42
C ASP A 253 27.86 21.12 -1.54
N HIS A 254 27.05 22.13 -1.18
CA HIS A 254 27.43 23.54 -1.28
C HIS A 254 28.61 23.93 -0.37
N LEU A 255 28.91 23.13 0.66
CA LEU A 255 30.05 23.36 1.56
C LEU A 255 31.35 22.72 1.04
N ASN A 256 31.24 21.74 0.13
CA ASN A 256 32.38 20.97 -0.39
C ASN A 256 32.34 20.97 -1.94
N PRO A 257 32.80 22.06 -2.60
CA PRO A 257 32.58 22.28 -4.04
C PRO A 257 33.28 21.26 -4.95
N TYR A 258 34.30 20.55 -4.47
CA TYR A 258 34.97 19.49 -5.24
C TYR A 258 34.32 18.11 -5.07
N LYS A 259 33.31 17.99 -4.21
CA LYS A 259 32.63 16.74 -3.91
C LYS A 259 31.72 16.34 -5.08
N TYR A 260 31.79 15.07 -5.48
CA TYR A 260 30.97 14.54 -6.57
C TYR A 260 30.55 13.10 -6.30
N ARG A 261 29.51 12.64 -7.00
CA ARG A 261 29.13 11.23 -7.06
C ARG A 261 29.46 10.68 -8.43
N MET A 262 30.12 9.54 -8.47
CA MET A 262 30.31 8.76 -9.68
C MET A 262 29.35 7.58 -9.70
N LEU A 263 28.67 7.38 -10.82
CA LEU A 263 27.77 6.26 -11.09
C LEU A 263 28.35 5.38 -12.20
N ILE A 264 28.22 4.06 -12.03
CA ILE A 264 28.52 3.05 -13.05
C ILE A 264 27.39 2.03 -13.06
N GLY A 265 26.84 1.74 -14.23
CA GLY A 265 25.74 0.78 -14.39
C GLY A 265 25.48 0.42 -15.85
N PRO A 266 24.41 -0.33 -16.15
CA PRO A 266 23.98 -0.55 -17.52
C PRO A 266 23.35 0.73 -18.10
N ASN A 267 23.56 0.95 -19.39
CA ASN A 267 22.91 2.00 -20.15
C ASN A 267 21.67 1.48 -20.92
N GLU A 268 20.89 2.39 -21.51
CA GLU A 268 19.68 2.04 -22.27
C GLU A 268 19.97 1.06 -23.42
N GLU A 269 21.07 1.24 -24.13
CA GLU A 269 21.51 0.35 -25.21
C GLU A 269 21.73 -1.09 -24.73
N TYR A 270 22.28 -1.29 -23.53
CA TYR A 270 22.43 -2.63 -22.97
C TYR A 270 21.06 -3.28 -22.68
N LEU A 271 20.14 -2.51 -22.09
CA LEU A 271 18.77 -2.97 -21.80
C LEU A 271 18.03 -3.36 -23.08
N ASN A 272 18.21 -2.59 -24.16
CA ASN A 272 17.66 -2.89 -25.48
C ASN A 272 18.22 -4.21 -26.03
N THR A 273 19.55 -4.42 -26.03
CA THR A 273 20.10 -5.72 -26.48
C THR A 273 19.70 -6.90 -25.59
N MET A 274 19.35 -6.65 -24.33
CA MET A 274 18.80 -7.69 -23.45
C MET A 274 17.38 -8.08 -23.88
N SER A 275 16.54 -7.10 -24.22
CA SER A 275 15.20 -7.31 -24.78
C SER A 275 15.26 -8.14 -26.07
N ASP A 276 16.14 -7.78 -27.00
CA ASP A 276 16.32 -8.49 -28.28
C ASP A 276 16.75 -9.96 -28.08
N ARG A 277 17.66 -10.23 -27.14
CA ARG A 277 18.10 -11.60 -26.82
C ARG A 277 16.96 -12.46 -26.26
N ILE A 278 16.10 -11.91 -25.41
CA ILE A 278 14.99 -12.66 -24.82
C ILE A 278 13.94 -12.97 -25.89
N LYS A 279 13.64 -12.00 -26.78
CA LYS A 279 12.78 -12.20 -27.97
C LYS A 279 13.32 -13.30 -28.88
N ALA A 280 14.62 -13.31 -29.16
CA ALA A 280 15.26 -14.34 -29.98
C ALA A 280 15.24 -15.74 -29.34
N GLN A 281 15.26 -15.82 -28.00
CA GLN A 281 15.23 -17.10 -27.27
C GLN A 281 13.81 -17.65 -27.04
N ASN A 282 12.79 -16.79 -27.01
CA ASN A 282 11.39 -17.19 -26.78
C ASN A 282 10.45 -16.42 -27.74
N PRO A 283 10.34 -16.85 -29.01
CA PRO A 283 9.55 -16.12 -30.02
C PRO A 283 8.07 -16.00 -29.67
N ASP A 284 7.51 -16.98 -28.96
CA ASP A 284 6.10 -17.00 -28.52
C ASP A 284 5.84 -16.13 -27.26
N HIS A 285 6.88 -15.53 -26.66
CA HIS A 285 6.74 -14.67 -25.49
C HIS A 285 6.58 -13.21 -25.95
N ASP A 286 5.36 -12.68 -25.80
CA ASP A 286 5.06 -11.30 -26.19
C ASP A 286 5.73 -10.28 -25.25
N ILE A 287 6.95 -9.89 -25.61
CA ILE A 287 7.78 -8.91 -24.90
C ILE A 287 7.42 -7.54 -25.43
N ASP A 288 6.25 -7.09 -25.01
CA ASP A 288 5.80 -5.71 -25.14
C ASP A 288 6.38 -4.84 -24.01
N ASN A 289 6.62 -3.57 -24.33
CA ASN A 289 7.15 -2.54 -23.43
C ASN A 289 6.17 -2.20 -22.29
N THR A 290 4.89 -2.59 -22.39
CA THR A 290 3.91 -2.44 -21.30
C THR A 290 4.04 -3.55 -20.24
N THR A 291 4.44 -4.75 -20.66
CA THR A 291 4.45 -5.99 -19.87
C THR A 291 5.83 -6.36 -19.33
N SER A 292 6.90 -5.83 -19.91
CA SER A 292 8.29 -6.14 -19.53
C SER A 292 8.95 -4.97 -18.80
N ILE A 293 9.50 -5.22 -17.61
CA ILE A 293 10.32 -4.25 -16.84
C ILE A 293 11.77 -4.71 -16.88
N PHE A 294 12.64 -3.89 -17.46
CA PHE A 294 14.08 -4.05 -17.36
C PHE A 294 14.61 -3.21 -16.19
N MET A 295 15.31 -3.86 -15.26
CA MET A 295 15.91 -3.24 -14.08
C MET A 295 17.43 -3.27 -14.20
N GLY A 296 18.00 -2.10 -14.49
CA GLY A 296 19.43 -1.86 -14.37
C GLY A 296 19.83 -1.68 -12.91
N ILE A 297 20.92 -2.33 -12.51
CA ILE A 297 21.55 -2.11 -11.20
C ILE A 297 22.78 -1.24 -11.41
N SER A 298 22.84 -0.09 -10.72
CA SER A 298 23.98 0.83 -10.76
C SER A 298 24.71 0.88 -9.42
N ARG A 299 26.03 1.05 -9.46
CA ARG A 299 26.85 1.40 -8.30
C ARG A 299 27.10 2.89 -8.29
N VAL A 300 27.08 3.47 -7.09
CA VAL A 300 27.35 4.89 -6.85
C VAL A 300 28.41 5.01 -5.77
N LEU A 301 29.43 5.83 -6.02
CA LEU A 301 30.46 6.20 -5.05
C LEU A 301 30.46 7.71 -4.88
N GLU A 302 30.31 8.17 -3.64
CA GLU A 302 30.52 9.58 -3.27
C GLU A 302 32.01 9.80 -2.99
N LEU A 303 32.59 10.80 -3.64
CA LEU A 303 34.01 11.13 -3.63
C LEU A 303 34.19 12.55 -3.09
N ASN A 304 35.16 12.72 -2.20
CA ASN A 304 35.49 14.00 -1.56
C ASN A 304 36.99 14.32 -1.78
N PRO A 305 37.39 14.70 -3.01
CA PRO A 305 38.76 15.07 -3.31
C PRO A 305 39.13 16.42 -2.70
N GLN A 306 40.43 16.64 -2.45
CA GLN A 306 40.95 17.92 -1.96
C GLN A 306 40.93 19.03 -3.02
N SER A 307 40.95 18.68 -4.30
CA SER A 307 40.94 19.62 -5.43
C SER A 307 40.11 19.10 -6.60
N GLY A 308 39.55 20.03 -7.40
CA GLY A 308 38.81 19.71 -8.62
C GLY A 308 39.68 19.47 -9.86
N GLU A 309 40.99 19.75 -9.79
CA GLU A 309 41.90 19.83 -10.94
C GLU A 309 41.92 18.57 -11.79
N ASN A 310 42.00 17.38 -11.17
CA ASN A 310 42.03 16.11 -11.90
C ASN A 310 40.76 15.86 -12.72
N LEU A 311 39.58 16.19 -12.16
CA LEU A 311 38.31 16.07 -12.86
C LEU A 311 38.15 17.14 -13.96
N GLN A 312 38.59 18.37 -13.71
CA GLN A 312 38.59 19.44 -14.71
C GLN A 312 39.51 19.13 -15.89
N LYS A 313 40.71 18.60 -15.61
CA LYS A 313 41.65 18.13 -16.63
C LYS A 313 41.07 16.94 -17.41
N PHE A 314 40.41 15.99 -16.74
CA PHE A 314 39.67 14.91 -17.41
C PHE A 314 38.60 15.45 -18.36
N ILE A 315 37.74 16.36 -17.90
CA ILE A 315 36.69 16.96 -18.73
C ILE A 315 37.30 17.61 -19.98
N LYS A 316 38.34 18.44 -19.81
CA LYS A 316 39.01 19.12 -20.93
C LYS A 316 39.56 18.13 -21.97
N VAL A 317 40.36 17.14 -21.53
CA VAL A 317 41.00 16.17 -22.44
C VAL A 317 39.94 15.28 -23.10
N PHE A 318 38.90 14.86 -22.36
CA PHE A 318 37.78 14.11 -22.95
C PHE A 318 37.00 14.96 -23.97
N ASP A 319 36.83 16.27 -23.72
CA ASP A 319 36.13 17.14 -24.66
C ASP A 319 36.89 17.32 -25.99
N GLU A 320 38.22 17.24 -25.95
CA GLU A 320 39.09 17.26 -27.14
C GLU A 320 39.14 15.89 -27.85
N ARG A 321 39.27 14.79 -27.11
CA ARG A 321 39.46 13.43 -27.67
C ARG A 321 38.17 12.67 -28.00
N LYS A 322 37.07 12.95 -27.28
CA LYS A 322 35.78 12.21 -27.28
C LYS A 322 35.87 10.70 -26.98
N PHE A 323 37.01 10.22 -26.48
CA PHE A 323 37.20 8.86 -25.98
C PHE A 323 37.92 8.89 -24.63
N PHE A 324 37.74 7.84 -23.83
CA PHE A 324 38.48 7.58 -22.59
C PHE A 324 38.55 6.07 -22.32
N TYR A 325 39.53 5.63 -21.54
CA TYR A 325 39.56 4.25 -21.04
C TYR A 325 38.96 4.16 -19.63
N LEU A 326 38.17 3.10 -19.37
CA LEU A 326 37.68 2.72 -18.05
C LEU A 326 38.33 1.39 -17.63
N THR A 327 39.06 1.38 -16.52
CA THR A 327 39.71 0.16 -16.00
C THR A 327 39.70 0.10 -14.46
N ASN A 328 40.17 -0.99 -13.85
CA ASN A 328 40.56 -1.02 -12.45
C ASN A 328 41.99 -0.53 -12.25
N MET A 329 42.26 0.03 -11.06
CA MET A 329 43.64 0.24 -10.61
C MET A 329 44.31 -1.10 -10.27
N LYS A 330 45.60 -1.24 -10.58
CA LYS A 330 46.43 -2.38 -10.16
C LYS A 330 46.72 -2.33 -8.65
N GLU A 331 47.05 -3.49 -8.07
CA GLU A 331 47.49 -3.60 -6.67
C GLU A 331 48.90 -3.02 -6.51
N LYS A 332 49.07 -1.92 -5.76
CA LYS A 332 50.43 -1.47 -5.41
C LYS A 332 51.00 -2.42 -4.35
N LEU A 333 52.04 -3.16 -4.73
CA LEU A 333 52.78 -4.10 -3.89
C LEU A 333 53.74 -3.39 -2.92
N GLU A 334 53.25 -2.43 -2.14
CA GLU A 334 54.02 -1.72 -1.11
C GLU A 334 53.32 -1.81 0.26
N LYS A 335 53.96 -2.46 1.22
CA LYS A 335 53.33 -2.97 2.46
C LYS A 335 52.98 -1.92 3.52
N ASP A 336 53.51 -0.69 3.45
CA ASP A 336 53.73 0.14 4.64
C ASP A 336 53.32 1.62 4.52
N LYS A 337 52.26 1.98 3.78
CA LYS A 337 51.70 3.37 3.84
C LYS A 337 50.18 3.47 3.99
N ASP A 338 49.80 4.57 4.64
CA ASP A 338 48.49 4.92 5.19
C ASP A 338 47.38 5.04 4.11
N PRO A 339 46.14 4.57 4.36
CA PRO A 339 44.99 4.73 3.44
C PRO A 339 44.62 6.17 3.00
N SER A 340 45.29 7.21 3.52
CA SER A 340 45.20 8.58 3.01
C SER A 340 45.72 8.76 1.57
N PHE A 341 46.49 7.79 1.04
CA PHE A 341 47.09 7.81 -0.31
C PHE A 341 46.14 8.12 -1.47
N TYR A 342 44.84 7.84 -1.32
CA TYR A 342 43.83 8.12 -2.35
C TYR A 342 43.34 9.59 -2.38
N THR A 343 43.91 10.48 -1.57
CA THR A 343 43.45 11.88 -1.43
C THR A 343 44.50 12.94 -1.79
N THR A 344 45.75 12.53 -2.04
CA THR A 344 46.85 13.41 -2.47
C THR A 344 46.99 13.47 -4.00
N PRO A 345 47.45 14.59 -4.59
CA PRO A 345 47.81 14.65 -6.00
C PRO A 345 48.98 13.69 -6.26
N LEU A 346 48.72 12.61 -7.02
CA LEU A 346 49.78 11.73 -7.50
C LEU A 346 50.50 12.42 -8.66
N ALA A 347 51.77 12.75 -8.47
CA ALA A 347 52.72 12.72 -9.59
C ALA A 347 52.90 11.23 -9.95
N ILE A 348 52.40 10.84 -11.13
CA ILE A 348 52.42 9.45 -11.60
C ILE A 348 53.62 9.31 -12.53
N ASP A 349 54.75 8.81 -12.02
CA ASP A 349 56.01 8.69 -12.78
C ASP A 349 55.97 7.62 -13.91
N SER A 350 54.91 6.80 -13.99
CA SER A 350 54.58 5.98 -15.17
C SER A 350 53.12 5.48 -15.09
N PRO A 351 52.24 5.83 -16.04
CA PRO A 351 50.86 5.31 -16.07
C PRO A 351 50.76 3.79 -16.24
N LYS A 352 51.71 3.15 -16.95
CA LYS A 352 51.71 1.71 -17.28
C LYS A 352 51.79 0.78 -16.05
N ASP A 353 52.41 1.24 -14.97
CA ASP A 353 52.59 0.43 -13.75
C ASP A 353 51.31 0.28 -12.92
N TYR A 354 50.38 1.24 -13.03
CA TYR A 354 49.18 1.32 -12.17
C TYR A 354 47.87 0.99 -12.90
N ILE A 355 47.90 0.97 -14.23
CA ILE A 355 46.75 0.82 -15.11
C ILE A 355 46.81 -0.57 -15.75
N ASP A 356 45.73 -1.32 -15.65
CA ASP A 356 45.60 -2.61 -16.34
C ASP A 356 44.97 -2.36 -17.72
N PHE A 357 45.83 -2.35 -18.75
CA PHE A 357 45.43 -2.10 -20.13
C PHE A 357 44.82 -3.34 -20.80
N ASP A 358 45.19 -4.54 -20.36
CA ASP A 358 44.67 -5.82 -20.88
C ASP A 358 43.15 -5.95 -20.66
N ASN A 359 42.60 -5.22 -19.69
CA ASN A 359 41.18 -5.17 -19.37
C ASN A 359 40.61 -3.73 -19.34
N ALA A 360 41.29 -2.78 -19.98
CA ALA A 360 40.77 -1.43 -20.15
C ALA A 360 39.66 -1.41 -21.22
N ILE A 361 38.50 -0.88 -20.83
CA ILE A 361 37.33 -0.73 -21.70
C ILE A 361 37.40 0.63 -22.39
N LEU A 362 37.43 0.66 -23.71
CA LEU A 362 37.31 1.92 -24.46
C LEU A 362 35.86 2.44 -24.37
N LYS A 363 35.72 3.73 -24.04
CA LYS A 363 34.44 4.44 -23.92
C LYS A 363 34.46 5.74 -24.72
N LYS A 364 33.34 6.03 -25.39
CA LYS A 364 33.11 7.29 -26.13
C LYS A 364 32.18 8.28 -25.41
N ASP A 365 31.40 7.79 -24.45
CA ASP A 365 30.33 8.54 -23.78
C ASP A 365 30.49 8.54 -22.25
N ILE A 366 30.32 9.71 -21.64
CA ILE A 366 30.23 9.92 -20.19
C ILE A 366 29.28 11.07 -19.88
N ASN A 367 28.37 10.90 -18.91
CA ASN A 367 27.39 11.92 -18.54
C ASN A 367 27.92 12.76 -17.36
N ILE A 368 28.36 13.99 -17.62
CA ILE A 368 28.88 14.90 -16.60
C ILE A 368 27.90 16.07 -16.41
N LYS A 369 27.37 16.23 -15.19
CA LYS A 369 26.31 17.22 -14.89
C LYS A 369 26.41 17.78 -13.47
N THR A 370 25.69 18.86 -13.19
CA THR A 370 25.52 19.35 -11.81
C THR A 370 24.31 18.70 -11.14
N LEU A 371 24.23 18.74 -9.81
CA LEU A 371 23.03 18.31 -9.07
C LEU A 371 21.78 19.11 -9.49
N ILE A 372 21.95 20.40 -9.82
CA ILE A 372 20.87 21.30 -10.27
C ILE A 372 20.32 20.84 -11.63
N ASP A 373 21.18 20.42 -12.54
CA ASP A 373 20.75 19.95 -13.86
C ASP A 373 20.07 18.59 -13.76
N LEU A 374 20.62 17.67 -12.95
CA LEU A 374 19.99 16.38 -12.69
C LEU A 374 18.57 16.53 -12.10
N ASN A 375 18.36 17.48 -11.17
CA ASN A 375 17.04 17.78 -10.61
C ASN A 375 16.02 18.35 -11.62
N LYS A 376 16.46 18.83 -12.79
CA LYS A 376 15.59 19.30 -13.89
C LYS A 376 15.27 18.20 -14.91
N GLU A 377 16.02 17.10 -14.90
CA GLU A 377 15.79 15.99 -15.82
C GLU A 377 14.51 15.21 -15.49
N ASN A 378 14.06 14.40 -16.44
CA ASN A 378 13.01 13.42 -16.21
C ASN A 378 13.42 12.49 -15.04
N PRO A 379 12.59 12.31 -13.98
CA PRO A 379 12.90 11.40 -12.87
C PRO A 379 13.14 9.93 -13.24
N LYS A 380 12.84 9.53 -14.49
CA LYS A 380 13.17 8.21 -15.06
C LYS A 380 14.58 8.13 -15.67
N SER A 381 15.32 9.23 -15.76
CA SER A 381 16.72 9.28 -16.20
C SER A 381 17.57 8.35 -15.33
N LEU A 382 18.39 7.49 -15.95
CA LEU A 382 19.22 6.49 -15.24
C LEU A 382 20.15 7.13 -14.19
N ASP A 383 20.47 8.41 -14.34
CA ASP A 383 21.32 9.17 -13.41
C ASP A 383 20.62 9.50 -12.08
N HIS A 384 19.29 9.41 -12.00
CA HIS A 384 18.54 9.56 -10.74
C HIS A 384 18.86 8.45 -9.72
N ALA A 385 19.49 7.35 -10.13
CA ALA A 385 20.03 6.34 -9.21
C ALA A 385 21.10 6.92 -8.24
N VAL A 386 21.67 8.09 -8.54
CA VAL A 386 22.57 8.86 -7.65
C VAL A 386 21.88 9.35 -6.37
N PHE A 387 20.55 9.52 -6.39
CA PHE A 387 19.75 9.85 -5.20
C PHE A 387 19.39 8.61 -4.37
N SER A 388 18.98 7.54 -5.05
CA SER A 388 18.35 6.35 -4.46
C SER A 388 19.38 5.27 -4.11
N THR A 389 20.43 5.63 -3.37
CA THR A 389 21.49 4.67 -3.00
C THR A 389 21.09 3.80 -1.80
N ILE A 390 21.21 2.49 -1.97
CA ILE A 390 20.94 1.50 -0.92
C ILE A 390 22.27 0.91 -0.43
N ASP A 391 22.61 1.11 0.85
CA ASP A 391 23.76 0.43 1.47
C ASP A 391 23.40 -1.03 1.78
N THR A 392 23.67 -1.90 0.81
CA THR A 392 23.51 -3.36 0.90
C THR A 392 24.22 -3.96 2.11
N ARG A 393 25.38 -3.41 2.51
CA ARG A 393 26.20 -3.93 3.62
C ARG A 393 25.55 -3.62 4.96
N LYS A 394 24.97 -2.42 5.12
CA LYS A 394 24.18 -2.06 6.30
C LYS A 394 22.94 -2.94 6.43
N LEU A 395 22.18 -3.11 5.34
CA LEU A 395 21.02 -4.02 5.31
C LEU A 395 21.38 -5.48 5.64
N MET A 396 22.46 -6.01 5.06
CA MET A 396 22.93 -7.37 5.37
C MET A 396 23.35 -7.53 6.84
N LYS A 397 23.98 -6.50 7.43
CA LYS A 397 24.34 -6.49 8.85
C LYS A 397 23.10 -6.52 9.73
N ASP A 398 22.10 -5.69 9.43
CA ASP A 398 20.85 -5.64 10.17
C ASP A 398 20.04 -6.94 10.04
N HIS A 399 19.98 -7.52 8.84
CA HIS A 399 19.31 -8.81 8.61
C HIS A 399 20.01 -9.98 9.35
N ARG A 400 21.36 -10.01 9.40
CA ARG A 400 22.12 -10.97 10.22
C ARG A 400 21.84 -10.80 11.71
N ILE A 401 21.76 -9.56 12.20
CA ILE A 401 21.40 -9.24 13.59
C ILE A 401 19.97 -9.72 13.90
N GLU A 402 19.02 -9.50 12.98
CA GLU A 402 17.63 -9.91 13.18
C GLU A 402 17.46 -11.44 13.17
N LYS A 403 18.12 -12.14 12.24
CA LYS A 403 18.17 -13.61 12.20
C LYS A 403 18.73 -14.17 13.52
N SER A 404 19.83 -13.62 14.02
CA SER A 404 20.40 -14.00 15.32
C SER A 404 19.43 -13.76 16.49
N LYS A 405 18.68 -12.64 16.49
CA LYS A 405 17.63 -12.37 17.50
C LYS A 405 16.49 -13.40 17.43
N ARG A 406 16.04 -13.77 16.23
CA ARG A 406 14.98 -14.79 16.02
C ARG A 406 15.44 -16.17 16.49
N GLU A 407 16.66 -16.57 16.18
CA GLU A 407 17.27 -17.84 16.63
C GLU A 407 17.39 -17.90 18.17
N LYS A 408 17.88 -16.83 18.81
CA LYS A 408 17.93 -16.73 20.28
C LYS A 408 16.54 -16.89 20.93
N LYS A 409 15.51 -16.20 20.41
CA LYS A 409 14.11 -16.35 20.87
C LYS A 409 13.58 -17.78 20.69
N ALA A 410 13.92 -18.45 19.58
CA ALA A 410 13.51 -19.83 19.32
C ALA A 410 14.16 -20.83 20.30
N VAL A 411 15.46 -20.68 20.58
CA VAL A 411 16.18 -21.47 21.58
C VAL A 411 15.59 -21.27 22.98
N GLU A 412 15.25 -20.04 23.35
CA GLU A 412 14.65 -19.77 24.65
C GLU A 412 13.23 -20.35 24.79
N LYS A 413 12.40 -20.26 23.74
CA LYS A 413 11.08 -20.90 23.68
C LYS A 413 11.17 -22.42 23.84
N ARG A 414 12.17 -23.06 23.22
CA ARG A 414 12.48 -24.50 23.41
C ARG A 414 12.89 -24.80 24.86
N LYS A 415 13.75 -23.98 25.46
CA LYS A 415 14.16 -24.12 26.89
C LYS A 415 12.98 -23.97 27.86
N ARG A 416 12.05 -23.04 27.62
CA ARG A 416 10.84 -22.86 28.45
C ARG A 416 9.92 -24.09 28.38
N ARG A 417 9.58 -24.57 27.18
CA ARG A 417 8.80 -25.81 26.98
C ARG A 417 9.45 -27.03 27.64
N ALA A 418 10.78 -27.17 27.53
CA ALA A 418 11.50 -28.26 28.19
C ALA A 418 11.45 -28.19 29.73
N LYS A 419 11.41 -26.99 30.33
CA LYS A 419 11.19 -26.80 31.78
C LYS A 419 9.76 -27.17 32.18
N GLU A 420 8.75 -26.79 31.40
CA GLU A 420 7.34 -27.13 31.65
C GLU A 420 7.11 -28.65 31.60
N VAL A 421 7.62 -29.34 30.57
CA VAL A 421 7.54 -30.81 30.45
C VAL A 421 8.27 -31.52 31.61
N LYS A 422 9.39 -30.98 32.09
CA LYS A 422 10.05 -31.49 33.30
C LYS A 422 9.24 -31.23 34.58
N LYS A 423 8.50 -30.12 34.65
CA LYS A 423 7.63 -29.77 35.80
C LYS A 423 6.39 -30.67 35.85
N THR A 424 5.72 -30.91 34.72
CA THR A 424 4.57 -31.82 34.64
C THR A 424 4.97 -33.27 34.92
N LYS A 425 6.09 -33.77 34.36
CA LYS A 425 6.61 -35.11 34.69
C LYS A 425 7.02 -35.26 36.17
N LYS A 426 7.48 -34.20 36.84
CA LYS A 426 7.74 -34.23 38.29
C LYS A 426 6.44 -34.22 39.12
N ALA A 427 5.40 -33.53 38.67
CA ALA A 427 4.09 -33.54 39.34
C ALA A 427 3.41 -34.92 39.24
N ALA A 428 3.48 -35.55 38.06
CA ALA A 428 2.94 -36.90 37.81
C ALA A 428 3.69 -38.04 38.53
N LYS A 429 4.87 -37.78 39.10
CA LYS A 429 5.64 -38.72 39.94
C LYS A 429 5.49 -38.48 41.45
N LYS A 430 4.61 -37.54 41.84
CA LYS A 430 4.28 -37.19 43.23
C LYS A 430 2.81 -37.44 43.60
N LYS A 431 2.04 -37.95 42.66
CA LYS A 431 0.82 -38.73 42.88
C LYS A 431 1.19 -40.20 42.65
#